data_AF-A0A3S4KIN9-F1
#
_entry.id   AF-A0A3S4KIN9-F1
#
_cell.length_a   1.000
_cell.length_b   1.000
_cell.length_c   1.000
_cell.angle_alpha   90.00
_cell.angle_beta   90.00
_cell.angle_gamma   90.00
#
_symmetry.space_group_name_H-M   'P 1'
#
loop_
_entity.id
_entity.type
_entity.pdbx_description
1 polymer ?
#
loop_
_entity_poly.entity_id
_entity_poly.type
_entity_poly.pdbx_seq_one_letter_code
_entity_poly.pdbx_strand_id
1 'polypeptide(L)' 'MKQPENVYQKIEGSQWRHVWIVGDLHGCFSLLMEKLRQCRFDPWQDLLVSVGECDRPWA' A
#
# COMPACT_ATOMS: atom_id res chain seq x y z
N MET A 1 12.07 -28.37 6.55
CA MET A 1 11.41 -27.34 7.38
C MET A 1 11.74 -25.98 6.80
N LYS A 2 10.79 -25.33 6.11
CA LYS A 2 10.95 -23.91 5.75
C LYS A 2 10.84 -23.12 7.05
N GLN A 3 11.84 -22.32 7.38
CA GLN A 3 11.77 -21.39 8.51
C GLN A 3 10.58 -20.46 8.26
N PRO A 4 9.82 -20.03 9.30
CA PRO A 4 8.76 -19.05 9.09
C PRO A 4 9.42 -17.79 8.55
N GLU A 5 9.08 -17.46 7.30
CA GLU A 5 9.34 -16.16 6.71
C GLU A 5 9.00 -15.07 7.75
N ASN A 6 9.90 -14.10 7.91
CA ASN A 6 9.73 -13.02 8.86
C ASN A 6 8.43 -12.26 8.54
N VAL A 7 7.36 -12.55 9.29
CA VAL A 7 5.97 -12.08 9.04
C VAL A 7 5.86 -10.56 9.16
N TYR A 8 6.84 -9.93 9.81
CA TYR A 8 6.88 -8.50 10.05
C TYR A 8 7.85 -7.80 9.09
N GLN A 9 7.30 -6.91 8.27
CA GLN A 9 8.07 -5.95 7.50
C GLN A 9 8.14 -4.63 8.27
N LYS A 10 9.36 -4.20 8.61
CA LYS A 10 9.60 -2.87 9.18
C LYS A 10 9.83 -1.87 8.05
N ILE A 11 9.11 -0.75 8.08
CA ILE A 11 9.30 0.35 7.14
C ILE A 11 9.82 1.56 7.92
N GLU A 12 10.84 2.21 7.39
CA GLU A 12 11.42 3.41 7.98
C GLU A 12 10.64 4.65 7.53
N GLY A 13 9.77 5.16 8.41
CA GLY A 13 8.87 6.28 8.10
C GLY A 13 9.58 7.61 7.81
N SER A 14 10.81 7.80 8.28
CA SER A 14 11.59 9.03 8.05
C SER A 14 12.05 9.21 6.60
N GLN A 15 11.99 8.15 5.79
CA GLN A 15 12.33 8.20 4.36
C GLN A 15 11.20 8.77 3.50
N TRP A 16 10.02 8.99 4.07
CA TRP A 16 8.82 9.39 3.36
C TRP A 16 8.28 10.72 3.88
N ARG A 17 7.74 11.54 2.98
CA ARG A 17 7.09 12.81 3.29
C ARG A 17 5.73 12.58 3.94
N HIS A 18 4.90 11.71 3.36
CA HIS A 18 3.62 11.28 3.93
C HIS A 18 3.45 9.76 3.84
N VAL A 19 2.80 9.17 4.84
CA VAL A 19 2.44 7.75 4.86
C VAL A 19 0.92 7.61 4.84
N TRP A 20 0.41 6.89 3.85
CA TRP A 20 -1.01 6.67 3.61
C TRP A 20 -1.35 5.21 3.85
N ILE A 21 -2.36 4.97 4.69
CA ILE A 21 -2.88 3.63 4.97
C ILE A 21 -4.21 3.50 4.24
N VAL A 22 -4.35 2.47 3.41
CA VAL A 22 -5.57 2.15 2.68
C VAL A 22 -6.06 0.79 3.16
N GLY A 23 -7.35 0.71 3.50
CA GLY A 23 -8.02 -0.55 3.81
C GLY A 23 -8.25 -1.41 2.57
N ASP A 24 -9.18 -2.35 2.66
CA ASP A 24 -9.49 -3.25 1.55
C ASP A 24 -9.95 -2.51 0.29
N LEU A 25 -9.29 -2.81 -0.83
CA LEU A 25 -9.60 -2.20 -2.13
C LEU A 25 -10.73 -2.92 -2.87
N HIS A 26 -10.86 -4.25 -2.73
CA HIS A 26 -11.91 -5.06 -3.37
C HIS A 26 -12.29 -4.62 -4.80
N GLY A 27 -11.30 -4.38 -5.67
CA GLY A 27 -11.50 -3.96 -7.07
C GLY A 27 -11.81 -2.47 -7.31
N CYS A 28 -11.92 -1.65 -6.26
CA CYS A 28 -12.21 -0.21 -6.34
C CYS A 28 -10.96 0.65 -6.62
N PHE A 29 -10.16 0.29 -7.63
CA PHE A 29 -8.93 1.03 -7.98
C PHE A 29 -9.21 2.48 -8.40
N SER A 30 -10.31 2.74 -9.10
CA SER A 30 -10.68 4.11 -9.53
C SER A 30 -10.91 5.06 -8.35
N LEU A 31 -11.57 4.57 -7.28
CA LEU A 31 -11.82 5.36 -6.07
C LEU A 31 -10.52 5.65 -5.32
N LEU A 32 -9.60 4.69 -5.28
CA LEU A 32 -8.27 4.89 -4.72
C LEU A 32 -7.53 6.01 -5.47
N MET A 33 -7.47 5.92 -6.80
CA MET A 33 -6.78 6.91 -7.63
C MET A 33 -7.37 8.31 -7.49
N GLU A 34 -8.68 8.43 -7.33
CA GLU A 34 -9.34 9.71 -7.08
C GLU A 34 -8.93 10.30 -5.72
N LYS A 35 -8.94 9.49 -4.65
CA LYS A 35 -8.51 9.95 -3.33
C LYS A 35 -7.02 10.33 -3.29
N LEU A 36 -6.15 9.54 -3.91
CA LEU A 36 -4.72 9.85 -4.02
C LEU A 36 -4.48 11.17 -4.76
N ARG A 37 -5.27 11.46 -5.81
CA ARG A 37 -5.23 12.75 -6.51
C ARG A 37 -5.64 13.91 -5.61
N GLN A 38 -6.71 13.75 -4.83
CA GLN A 38 -7.14 14.78 -3.87
C GLN A 38 -6.08 15.04 -2.80
N CYS A 39 -5.40 13.99 -2.35
CA CYS A 39 -4.31 14.05 -1.37
C CYS A 39 -2.97 14.54 -1.93
N ARG A 40 -2.88 14.82 -3.25
CA ARG A 40 -1.63 15.16 -3.96
C ARG A 40 -0.52 14.14 -3.68
N PHE A 41 -0.88 12.86 -3.71
CA PHE A 41 0.06 11.76 -3.51
C PHE A 41 1.19 11.80 -4.53
N ASP A 42 2.42 11.73 -4.06
CA ASP A 42 3.63 11.64 -4.87
C ASP A 42 4.28 10.25 -4.69
N PRO A 43 4.27 9.37 -5.71
CA PRO A 43 4.82 8.02 -5.60
C PRO A 43 6.34 7.98 -5.33
N TRP A 44 7.05 9.10 -5.50
CA TRP A 44 8.49 9.18 -5.24
C TRP A 44 8.84 9.65 -3.83
N GLN A 45 7.87 10.26 -3.14
CA GLN A 45 8.10 10.88 -1.83
C GLN A 45 7.14 10.36 -0.75
N ASP A 46 6.00 9.78 -1.13
CA ASP A 46 4.97 9.31 -0.23
C ASP A 46 4.86 7.79 -0.28
N LEU A 47 4.58 7.19 0.87
CA LEU A 47 4.38 5.76 1.02
C LEU A 47 2.88 5.43 1.04
N LEU A 48 2.47 4.44 0.25
CA LEU A 48 1.13 3.88 0.28
C LEU A 48 1.18 2.44 0.80
N VAL A 49 0.50 2.17 1.91
CA VAL A 49 0.37 0.83 2.49
C VAL A 49 -1.09 0.39 2.35
N SER A 50 -1.32 -0.67 1.59
CA SER A 50 -2.64 -1.30 1.45
C SER A 50 -2.74 -2.52 2.35
N VAL A 51 -3.84 -2.65 3.08
CA VAL A 51 -4.17 -3.82 3.91
C VAL A 51 -4.87 -4.91 3.09
N GLY A 52 -5.43 -4.56 1.93
CA GLY A 52 -6.17 -5.50 1.08
C GLY A 52 -5.30 -6.41 0.23
N GLU A 53 -5.84 -7.57 -0.14
CA GLU A 53 -5.25 -8.46 -1.13
C GLU A 53 -5.08 -7.71 -2.46
N CYS A 54 -3.84 -7.40 -2.84
CA CYS A 54 -3.51 -7.07 -4.22
C CYS A 54 -3.65 -8.39 -4.98
N ASP A 55 -4.69 -8.51 -5.80
CA ASP A 55 -5.12 -9.72 -6.49
C ASP A 55 -3.98 -10.68 -6.81
N ARG A 56 -4.14 -11.95 -6.38
CA ARG A 56 -3.31 -13.05 -6.88
C ARG A 56 -3.37 -13.05 -8.42
N PRO A 57 -2.24 -13.06 -9.12
CA PRO A 57 -2.24 -13.24 -10.56
C PRO A 57 -2.42 -14.73 -10.89
N TRP A 58 -3.66 -15.21 -10.86
CA TRP A 58 -4.18 -16.31 -11.70
C TRP A 58 -5.68 -16.55 -11.43
N ALA A 59 -6.50 -16.15 -12.40
CA ALA A 59 -7.76 -16.79 -12.78
C ALA A 59 -7.80 -16.78 -14.32
#